data_AF-A0A0M5KE36-F1
#
_entry.id   AF-A0A0M5KE36-F1
#
_cell.length_a   1.000
_cell.length_b   1.000
_cell.length_c   1.000
_cell.angle_alpha   90.00
_cell.angle_beta   90.00
_cell.angle_gamma   90.00
#
_symmetry.space_group_name_H-M   'P 1'
#
loop_
_entity.id
_entity.type
_entity.pdbx_description
1 polymer ?
#
loop_
_entity_poly.entity_id
_entity_poly.type
_entity_poly.pdbx_seq_one_letter_code
_entity_poly.pdbx_strand_id
1 'polypeptide(L)'
;MDKFPWWAILIIVLFLVLLYFIIPWNKITKKAKDKSDLVNNPKEFIDSEVDIKITEAKENRNNRPMLGIYNWFGKKEALRLRTIVYVQPEEDSCELCIPFENTILSLEQYDNKYLTMSEAISKGYHHIGCKHIDIDYFPGSTRIPNKKFTKEEQKLKHNKVLKLYKLENSIRNLKYEYDNVKSSISLKNKIELISNEIENYCKENNLIRNIERENPNIADIDKFR
;
A
#
# COMPACT_ATOMS: atom_id res chain seq x y z
N MET A 1 -10.02 -40.29 -48.32
CA MET A 1 -9.37 -39.83 -47.07
C MET A 1 -7.98 -40.44 -47.06
N ASP A 2 -7.03 -39.70 -47.60
CA ASP A 2 -5.66 -40.18 -47.77
C ASP A 2 -5.00 -40.34 -46.40
N LYS A 3 -4.62 -41.59 -46.10
CA LYS A 3 -3.97 -41.95 -44.84
C LYS A 3 -2.59 -41.32 -44.84
N PHE A 4 -2.41 -40.29 -44.00
CA PHE A 4 -1.11 -39.65 -43.80
C PHE A 4 -0.06 -40.73 -43.53
N PRO A 5 1.04 -40.77 -44.31
CA PRO A 5 2.05 -41.80 -44.17
C PRO A 5 2.65 -41.76 -42.77
N TRP A 6 2.56 -42.88 -42.05
CA TRP A 6 3.01 -42.98 -40.66
C TRP A 6 4.52 -42.66 -40.49
N TRP A 7 5.30 -42.86 -41.54
CA TRP A 7 6.72 -42.50 -41.58
C TRP A 7 6.96 -40.98 -41.52
N ALA A 8 6.04 -40.16 -42.05
CA ALA A 8 6.15 -38.70 -41.97
C ALA A 8 5.97 -38.19 -40.53
N ILE A 9 5.11 -38.85 -39.74
CA ILE A 9 4.91 -38.53 -38.32
C ILE A 9 6.18 -38.84 -37.52
N LEU A 10 6.83 -39.96 -37.80
CA LEU A 10 8.10 -40.34 -37.15
C LEU A 10 9.21 -39.32 -37.42
N ILE A 11 9.30 -38.80 -38.65
CA ILE A 11 10.30 -37.78 -39.01
C ILE A 11 10.03 -36.47 -38.24
N ILE A 12 8.78 -36.05 -38.12
CA ILE A 12 8.40 -34.83 -37.39
C ILE A 12 8.74 -34.98 -35.89
N VAL A 13 8.44 -36.14 -35.30
CA VAL A 13 8.76 -36.42 -33.89
C VAL A 13 10.27 -36.43 -33.67
N LEU A 14 11.04 -37.06 -34.56
CA LEU A 14 12.51 -37.08 -34.47
C LEU A 14 13.09 -35.66 -34.54
N PHE A 15 12.53 -34.81 -35.40
CA PHE A 15 12.97 -33.42 -35.56
C PHE A 15 12.68 -32.58 -34.31
N LEU A 16 11.51 -32.75 -33.69
CA LEU A 16 11.16 -32.08 -32.43
C LEU A 16 12.05 -32.52 -31.27
N VAL A 17 12.40 -33.81 -31.20
CA VAL A 17 13.33 -34.33 -30.19
C VAL A 17 14.73 -33.74 -30.37
N LEU A 18 15.23 -33.66 -31.61
CA LEU A 18 16.53 -33.04 -31.90
C LEU A 18 16.54 -31.54 -31.51
N LEU A 19 15.49 -30.80 -31.85
CA LEU A 19 15.37 -29.39 -31.46
C LEU A 19 15.33 -29.21 -29.94
N TYR A 20 14.67 -30.11 -29.21
CA TYR A 20 14.63 -30.06 -27.75
C TYR A 20 16.02 -30.15 -27.12
N PHE A 21 16.91 -30.98 -27.66
CA PHE A 21 18.29 -31.11 -27.15
C PHE A 21 19.24 -29.98 -27.60
N ILE A 22 18.98 -29.34 -28.75
CA ILE A 22 19.82 -28.24 -29.27
C ILE A 22 19.54 -26.92 -28.54
N ILE A 23 18.29 -26.67 -28.12
CA ILE A 23 17.93 -25.43 -27.45
C ILE A 23 18.52 -25.43 -26.03
N PRO A 24 19.35 -24.44 -25.64
CA PRO A 24 19.97 -24.39 -24.32
C PRO A 24 18.95 -23.85 -23.30
N TRP A 25 17.98 -24.66 -22.93
CA TRP A 25 16.87 -24.32 -22.03
C TRP A 25 17.36 -23.69 -20.72
N ASN A 26 18.50 -24.15 -20.19
CA ASN A 26 19.11 -23.60 -18.97
C ASN A 26 19.52 -22.12 -19.08
N LYS A 27 19.88 -21.62 -20.27
CA LYS A 27 20.20 -20.19 -20.47
C LYS A 27 18.93 -19.33 -20.60
N ILE A 28 17.87 -19.90 -21.19
CA ILE A 28 16.59 -19.21 -21.39
C ILE A 28 15.86 -19.08 -20.05
N THR A 29 15.83 -20.14 -19.24
CA THR A 29 15.23 -20.11 -17.90
C THR A 29 15.98 -19.16 -16.96
N LYS A 30 17.31 -19.11 -17.03
CA LYS A 30 18.12 -18.19 -16.23
C LYS A 30 17.85 -16.72 -16.58
N LYS A 31 17.78 -16.38 -17.88
CA LYS A 31 17.42 -15.00 -18.32
C LYS A 31 15.99 -14.59 -17.97
N ALA A 32 15.05 -15.53 -17.94
CA ALA A 32 13.68 -15.25 -17.49
C ALA A 32 13.65 -14.93 -15.98
N LYS A 33 14.45 -15.67 -15.19
CA LYS A 33 14.58 -15.46 -13.75
C LYS A 33 15.32 -14.16 -13.40
N ASP A 34 16.41 -13.86 -14.10
CA ASP A 34 17.15 -12.61 -13.90
C ASP A 34 16.28 -11.37 -14.24
N LYS A 35 15.36 -11.49 -15.21
CA LYS A 35 14.39 -10.43 -15.53
C LYS A 35 13.27 -10.28 -14.49
N SER A 36 12.78 -11.37 -13.89
CA SER A 36 11.80 -11.28 -12.81
C SER A 36 12.41 -10.70 -11.53
N ASP A 37 13.68 -11.02 -11.25
CA ASP A 37 14.37 -10.59 -10.04
C ASP A 37 14.79 -9.11 -10.11
N LEU A 38 15.01 -8.56 -11.32
CA LEU A 38 15.25 -7.12 -11.54
C LEU A 38 13.99 -6.24 -11.37
N VAL A 39 12.79 -6.80 -11.52
CA VAL A 39 11.52 -6.05 -11.42
C VAL A 39 10.97 -6.06 -9.99
N ASN A 40 11.38 -7.02 -9.14
CA ASN A 40 10.84 -7.20 -7.78
C ASN A 40 11.78 -6.79 -6.64
N ASN A 41 13.05 -6.45 -6.90
CA ASN A 41 13.92 -5.93 -5.86
C ASN A 41 14.05 -4.41 -5.99
N PRO A 42 13.53 -3.60 -5.05
CA PRO A 42 13.85 -2.17 -5.01
C PRO A 42 15.36 -2.03 -4.89
N LYS A 43 15.99 -1.43 -5.90
CA LYS A 43 17.45 -1.38 -6.04
C LYS A 43 18.14 -0.33 -5.18
N GLU A 44 17.40 0.38 -4.35
CA GLU A 44 17.90 1.48 -3.54
C GLU A 44 17.24 1.33 -2.16
N PHE A 45 18.00 1.46 -1.08
CA PHE A 45 17.60 1.33 0.34
C PHE A 45 17.69 -0.04 1.04
N ILE A 46 18.76 -0.81 0.83
CA ILE A 46 19.18 -1.82 1.82
C ILE A 46 20.64 -1.55 2.21
N ASP A 47 20.85 -0.43 2.90
CA ASP A 47 22.13 -0.11 3.55
C ASP A 47 22.03 -0.50 5.03
N SER A 48 21.93 -1.80 5.32
CA SER A 48 22.37 -2.34 6.60
C SER A 48 22.55 -3.86 6.53
N GLU A 49 23.65 -4.36 7.11
CA GLU A 49 23.84 -5.80 7.42
C GLU A 49 22.71 -6.38 8.29
N VAL A 50 21.85 -5.54 8.86
CA VAL A 50 20.70 -5.91 9.70
C VAL A 50 19.56 -6.46 8.84
N ASP A 51 19.34 -5.91 7.65
CA ASP A 51 18.22 -6.29 6.79
C ASP A 51 18.42 -7.64 6.08
N ILE A 52 19.68 -8.03 5.85
CA ILE A 52 20.04 -9.35 5.32
C ILE A 52 19.70 -10.45 6.35
N LYS A 53 19.81 -10.17 7.66
CA LYS A 53 19.43 -11.12 8.71
C LYS A 53 17.92 -11.28 8.87
N ILE A 54 17.12 -10.28 8.46
CA ILE A 54 15.65 -10.35 8.50
C ILE A 54 15.12 -11.22 7.35
N THR A 55 15.76 -11.19 6.18
CA THR A 55 15.38 -12.02 5.03
C THR A 55 15.84 -13.48 5.15
N GLU A 56 16.85 -13.77 5.99
CA GLU A 56 17.26 -15.14 6.38
C GLU A 56 16.50 -15.70 7.60
N ALA A 57 15.28 -15.23 7.89
CA ALA A 57 14.45 -15.82 8.94
C ALA A 57 14.13 -17.29 8.61
N LYS A 58 14.95 -18.22 9.13
CA LYS A 58 14.73 -19.67 9.08
C LYS A 58 13.31 -19.96 9.56
N GLU A 59 12.53 -20.67 8.75
CA GLU A 59 11.19 -21.15 9.12
C GLU A 59 11.23 -21.76 10.52
N ASN A 60 10.55 -21.12 11.47
CA ASN A 60 10.45 -21.63 12.83
C ASN A 60 9.67 -22.94 12.79
N ARG A 61 10.30 -24.06 13.15
CA ARG A 61 9.64 -25.39 13.19
C ARG A 61 8.41 -25.43 14.11
N ASN A 62 8.24 -24.44 14.98
CA ASN A 62 7.07 -24.29 15.85
C ASN A 62 5.89 -23.61 15.14
N ASN A 63 6.08 -22.99 13.96
CA ASN A 63 5.01 -22.49 13.09
C ASN A 63 4.45 -23.60 12.18
N ARG A 64 4.37 -24.83 12.67
CA ARG A 64 3.60 -25.87 11.98
C ARG A 64 2.11 -25.56 12.19
N PRO A 65 1.28 -25.59 11.14
CA PRO A 65 -0.16 -25.44 11.30
C PRO A 65 -0.65 -26.48 12.32
N MET A 66 -1.35 -26.01 13.36
CA MET A 66 -1.78 -26.79 14.53
C MET A 66 -2.69 -27.99 14.16
N LEU A 67 -3.18 -28.04 12.93
CA LEU A 67 -4.12 -29.05 12.42
C LEU A 67 -3.49 -29.99 11.37
N GLY A 68 -2.26 -30.46 11.63
CA GLY A 68 -1.47 -31.25 10.68
C GLY A 68 -2.00 -32.63 10.25
N ILE A 69 -3.14 -33.10 10.78
CA ILE A 69 -3.66 -34.46 10.50
C ILE A 69 -4.92 -34.44 9.60
N TYR A 70 -5.70 -33.36 9.59
CA TYR A 70 -6.96 -33.30 8.83
C TYR A 70 -6.82 -32.90 7.35
N ASN A 71 -5.59 -32.60 6.90
CA ASN A 71 -5.31 -32.16 5.53
C ASN A 71 -4.97 -33.31 4.55
N TRP A 72 -5.02 -34.57 4.99
CA TRP A 72 -4.57 -35.71 4.18
C TRP A 72 -5.60 -36.16 3.12
N PHE A 73 -6.91 -36.02 3.39
CA PHE A 73 -7.98 -36.54 2.52
C PHE A 73 -8.89 -35.46 1.89
N GLY A 74 -8.63 -34.18 2.15
CA GLY A 74 -9.31 -33.06 1.50
C GLY A 74 -8.39 -32.39 0.50
N LYS A 75 -8.93 -31.74 -0.54
CA LYS A 75 -8.18 -30.86 -1.45
C LYS A 75 -7.18 -30.03 -0.64
N LYS A 76 -5.93 -29.91 -1.12
CA LYS A 76 -4.79 -29.21 -0.48
C LYS A 76 -5.05 -27.74 -0.05
N GLU A 77 -6.26 -27.22 -0.24
CA GLU A 77 -6.77 -25.94 0.24
C GLU A 77 -7.18 -25.97 1.73
N ALA A 78 -6.73 -26.97 2.47
CA ALA A 78 -7.19 -27.18 3.81
C ALA A 78 -6.75 -26.03 4.74
N LEU A 79 -7.74 -25.18 5.04
CA LEU A 79 -7.77 -24.15 6.08
C LEU A 79 -6.48 -23.34 6.19
N ARG A 80 -5.89 -22.90 5.07
CA ARG A 80 -5.02 -21.74 5.13
C ARG A 80 -5.92 -20.55 5.42
N LEU A 81 -5.94 -20.11 6.68
CA LEU A 81 -6.57 -18.86 7.09
C LEU A 81 -5.84 -17.75 6.34
N ARG A 82 -6.42 -17.32 5.21
CA ARG A 82 -5.89 -16.20 4.44
C ARG A 82 -6.00 -14.96 5.32
N THR A 83 -4.90 -14.26 5.48
CA THR A 83 -4.90 -13.00 6.22
C THR A 83 -5.35 -11.91 5.27
N ILE A 84 -6.59 -11.48 5.45
CA ILE A 84 -7.24 -10.47 4.62
C ILE A 84 -7.78 -9.36 5.50
N VAL A 85 -7.76 -8.14 4.98
CA VAL A 85 -8.15 -6.92 5.69
C VAL A 85 -9.21 -6.18 4.88
N TYR A 86 -10.12 -5.52 5.58
CA TYR A 86 -11.12 -4.64 5.03
C TYR A 86 -10.67 -3.20 5.23
N VAL A 87 -10.68 -2.43 4.14
CA VAL A 87 -10.32 -1.01 4.17
C VAL A 87 -11.54 -0.19 4.58
N GLN A 88 -11.49 0.40 5.78
CA GLN A 88 -12.55 1.27 6.28
C GLN A 88 -12.61 2.57 5.45
N PRO A 89 -13.79 2.98 4.95
CA PRO A 89 -13.94 4.26 4.29
C PRO A 89 -13.85 5.43 5.28
N GLU A 90 -13.13 6.47 4.89
CA GLU A 90 -12.99 7.70 5.66
C GLU A 90 -13.67 8.89 4.96
N GLU A 91 -14.10 9.90 5.72
CA GLU A 91 -14.82 11.05 5.16
C GLU A 91 -13.90 11.99 4.35
N ASP A 92 -12.62 12.11 4.71
CA ASP A 92 -11.65 13.04 4.12
C ASP A 92 -10.54 12.33 3.32
N SER A 93 -10.90 11.28 2.61
CA SER A 93 -9.98 10.46 1.81
C SER A 93 -9.47 11.16 0.55
N CYS A 94 -8.20 10.93 0.25
CA CYS A 94 -7.57 11.44 -0.98
C CYS A 94 -7.94 10.59 -2.21
N GLU A 95 -7.64 11.11 -3.39
CA GLU A 95 -7.92 10.44 -4.67
C GLU A 95 -7.17 9.11 -4.85
N LEU A 96 -6.01 8.95 -4.21
CA LEU A 96 -5.22 7.73 -4.27
C LEU A 96 -5.84 6.60 -3.44
N CYS A 97 -6.48 6.93 -2.33
CA CYS A 97 -7.00 5.92 -1.40
C CYS A 97 -8.47 5.55 -1.64
N ILE A 98 -9.30 6.50 -2.12
CA ILE A 98 -10.72 6.27 -2.45
C ILE A 98 -10.98 4.98 -3.27
N PRO A 99 -10.13 4.57 -4.24
CA PRO A 99 -10.33 3.33 -4.99
C PRO A 99 -10.28 2.05 -4.16
N PHE A 100 -9.59 2.07 -3.02
CA PHE A 100 -9.36 0.88 -2.17
C PHE A 100 -10.36 0.79 -1.01
N GLU A 101 -11.11 1.86 -0.73
CA GLU A 101 -12.10 1.84 0.33
C GLU A 101 -13.28 0.92 0.07
N ASN A 102 -13.83 0.35 1.14
CA ASN A 102 -14.88 -0.67 1.07
C ASN A 102 -14.48 -1.92 0.28
N THR A 103 -13.17 -2.16 0.10
CA THR A 103 -12.66 -3.37 -0.53
C THR A 103 -11.95 -4.25 0.50
N ILE A 104 -11.81 -5.53 0.15
CA ILE A 104 -11.04 -6.49 0.93
C ILE A 104 -9.71 -6.67 0.22
N LEU A 105 -8.62 -6.46 0.96
CA LEU A 105 -7.25 -6.65 0.50
C LEU A 105 -6.66 -7.92 1.11
N SER A 106 -5.83 -8.62 0.34
CA SER A 106 -5.04 -9.75 0.85
C SER A 106 -3.66 -9.28 1.30
N LEU A 107 -3.23 -9.69 2.50
CA LEU A 107 -1.86 -9.45 2.96
C LEU A 107 -0.87 -10.46 2.35
N GLU A 108 -1.35 -11.47 1.63
CA GLU A 108 -0.48 -12.41 0.92
C GLU A 108 0.14 -11.74 -0.32
N GLN A 109 1.39 -12.09 -0.63
CA GLN A 109 2.12 -11.52 -1.76
C GLN A 109 1.47 -11.88 -3.12
N TYR A 110 0.81 -13.04 -3.18
CA TYR A 110 0.14 -13.53 -4.37
C TYR A 110 -1.23 -14.10 -3.96
N ASP A 111 -2.31 -13.42 -4.34
CA ASP A 111 -3.67 -13.94 -4.23
C ASP A 111 -4.40 -13.69 -5.56
N ASN A 112 -5.07 -14.72 -6.08
CA ASN A 112 -5.80 -14.63 -7.34
C ASN A 112 -7.25 -14.17 -7.13
N LYS A 113 -7.71 -14.09 -5.87
CA LYS A 113 -9.11 -13.80 -5.52
C LYS A 113 -9.32 -12.36 -5.07
N TYR A 114 -8.36 -11.78 -4.37
CA TYR A 114 -8.43 -10.43 -3.81
C TYR A 114 -7.24 -9.60 -4.30
N LEU A 115 -7.43 -8.28 -4.38
CA LEU A 115 -6.32 -7.37 -4.61
C LEU A 115 -5.33 -7.49 -3.44
N THR A 116 -4.04 -7.60 -3.72
CA THR A 116 -3.04 -7.69 -2.65
C THR A 116 -2.73 -6.32 -2.08
N MET A 117 -2.33 -6.28 -0.80
CA MET A 117 -1.87 -5.06 -0.14
C MET A 117 -0.65 -4.47 -0.87
N SER A 118 0.26 -5.32 -1.35
CA SER A 118 1.41 -4.89 -2.14
C SER A 118 0.99 -4.17 -3.44
N GLU A 119 -0.03 -4.69 -4.14
CA GLU A 119 -0.56 -4.04 -5.34
C GLU A 119 -1.26 -2.73 -5.02
N ALA A 120 -2.02 -2.66 -3.92
CA ALA A 120 -2.66 -1.43 -3.47
C ALA A 120 -1.62 -0.35 -3.12
N ILE A 121 -0.58 -0.71 -2.36
CA ILE A 121 0.52 0.19 -2.00
C ILE A 121 1.25 0.69 -3.25
N SER A 122 1.52 -0.19 -4.23
CA SER A 122 2.16 0.21 -5.49
C SER A 122 1.34 1.24 -6.30
N LYS A 123 0.04 1.30 -6.05
CA LYS A 123 -0.91 2.23 -6.68
C LYS A 123 -1.16 3.48 -5.82
N GLY A 124 -0.48 3.62 -4.68
CA GLY A 124 -0.53 4.79 -3.82
C GLY A 124 -1.33 4.63 -2.53
N TYR A 125 -1.84 3.43 -2.21
CA TYR A 125 -2.43 3.17 -0.89
C TYR A 125 -1.35 3.23 0.21
N HIS A 126 -1.71 3.66 1.42
CA HIS A 126 -0.75 3.88 2.54
C HIS A 126 0.38 4.86 2.20
N HIS A 127 0.11 5.87 1.36
CA HIS A 127 1.03 6.98 1.15
C HIS A 127 1.21 7.81 2.44
N ILE A 128 2.21 8.69 2.46
CA ILE A 128 2.46 9.56 3.62
C ILE A 128 1.23 10.45 3.92
N GLY A 129 0.75 10.41 5.15
CA GLY A 129 -0.47 11.11 5.57
C GLY A 129 -1.80 10.43 5.19
N CYS A 130 -1.77 9.18 4.74
CA CYS A 130 -2.96 8.34 4.66
C CYS A 130 -3.53 8.09 6.08
N LYS A 131 -4.85 8.20 6.22
CA LYS A 131 -5.57 8.02 7.49
C LYS A 131 -6.38 6.72 7.54
N HIS A 132 -6.32 5.92 6.49
CA HIS A 132 -7.12 4.70 6.37
C HIS A 132 -6.76 3.70 7.46
N ILE A 133 -7.80 3.04 7.96
CA ILE A 133 -7.68 1.98 8.95
C ILE A 133 -7.99 0.65 8.26
N ASP A 134 -7.04 -0.26 8.35
CA ASP A 134 -7.21 -1.65 7.95
C ASP A 134 -7.80 -2.45 9.11
N ILE A 135 -8.95 -3.08 8.88
CA ILE A 135 -9.63 -3.92 9.86
C ILE A 135 -9.51 -5.38 9.43
N ASP A 136 -9.11 -6.27 10.34
CA ASP A 136 -9.09 -7.71 10.06
C ASP A 136 -10.48 -8.19 9.58
N TYR A 137 -10.48 -8.86 8.42
CA TYR A 137 -11.71 -9.34 7.81
C TYR A 137 -11.79 -10.86 7.91
N PHE A 138 -12.82 -11.35 8.60
CA PHE A 138 -13.10 -12.78 8.76
C PHE A 138 -14.29 -13.16 7.87
N PRO A 139 -14.08 -13.97 6.82
CA PRO A 139 -15.17 -14.42 5.95
C PRO A 139 -16.34 -15.03 6.73
N GLY A 140 -17.54 -14.51 6.52
CA GLY A 140 -18.76 -14.99 7.18
C GLY A 140 -19.02 -14.44 8.59
N SER A 141 -18.03 -13.80 9.23
CA SER A 141 -18.20 -13.16 10.54
C SER A 141 -18.22 -11.63 10.45
N THR A 142 -17.29 -11.06 9.69
CA THR A 142 -17.18 -9.59 9.55
C THR A 142 -18.25 -9.07 8.58
N ARG A 143 -19.07 -8.12 9.03
CA ARG A 143 -20.06 -7.43 8.22
C ARG A 143 -19.48 -6.12 7.68
N ILE A 144 -19.43 -6.01 6.36
CA ILE A 144 -19.00 -4.78 5.70
C ILE A 144 -20.18 -3.79 5.71
N PRO A 145 -20.00 -2.57 6.26
CA PRO A 145 -21.04 -1.56 6.22
C PRO A 145 -21.29 -1.10 4.78
N ASN A 146 -22.50 -0.60 4.53
CA ASN A 146 -22.78 0.06 3.25
C ASN A 146 -21.93 1.31 3.10
N LYS A 147 -21.51 1.59 1.86
CA LYS A 147 -20.72 2.77 1.52
C LYS A 147 -21.47 4.03 1.94
N LYS A 148 -20.88 4.78 2.89
CA LYS A 148 -21.49 5.97 3.50
C LYS A 148 -21.29 7.25 2.68
N PHE A 149 -20.15 7.36 2.00
CA PHE A 149 -19.71 8.59 1.36
C PHE A 149 -19.58 8.42 -0.14
N THR A 150 -19.96 9.43 -0.91
CA THR A 150 -19.68 9.47 -2.34
C THR A 150 -18.24 9.93 -2.59
N LYS A 151 -17.68 9.55 -3.75
CA LYS A 151 -16.30 9.94 -4.10
C LYS A 151 -16.13 11.47 -4.16
N GLU A 152 -17.16 12.18 -4.61
CA GLU A 152 -17.14 13.63 -4.75
C GLU A 152 -17.17 14.34 -3.40
N GLU A 153 -18.02 13.87 -2.46
CA GLU A 153 -18.05 14.39 -1.09
C GLU A 153 -16.70 14.23 -0.39
N GLN A 154 -16.08 13.04 -0.53
CA GLN A 154 -14.78 12.76 0.07
C GLN A 154 -13.70 13.68 -0.48
N LYS A 155 -13.65 13.84 -1.80
CA LYS A 155 -12.70 14.74 -2.47
C LYS A 155 -12.91 16.20 -2.04
N LEU A 156 -14.16 16.65 -1.93
CA LEU A 156 -14.49 18.00 -1.46
C LEU A 156 -14.04 18.22 -0.01
N LYS A 157 -14.31 17.25 0.88
CA LYS A 157 -13.88 17.32 2.28
C LYS A 157 -12.36 17.31 2.40
N HIS A 158 -11.70 16.41 1.68
CA HIS A 158 -10.24 16.32 1.62
C HIS A 158 -9.59 17.63 1.18
N ASN A 159 -10.13 18.28 0.14
CA ASN A 159 -9.63 19.57 -0.32
C ASN A 159 -9.74 20.68 0.75
N LYS A 160 -10.81 20.68 1.54
CA LYS A 160 -10.96 21.61 2.66
C LYS A 160 -9.89 21.37 3.73
N VAL A 161 -9.68 20.11 4.09
CA VAL A 161 -8.64 19.70 5.04
C VAL A 161 -7.23 20.06 4.53
N LEU A 162 -6.94 19.83 3.24
CA LEU A 162 -5.67 20.24 2.62
C LEU A 162 -5.45 21.76 2.65
N LYS A 163 -6.50 22.57 2.46
CA LYS A 163 -6.38 24.02 2.58
C LYS A 163 -6.06 24.44 4.01
N LEU A 164 -6.69 23.81 5.02
CA LEU A 164 -6.36 24.02 6.42
C LEU A 164 -4.88 23.67 6.70
N TYR A 165 -4.39 22.52 6.24
CA TYR A 165 -2.99 22.15 6.37
C TYR A 165 -2.01 23.18 5.80
N LYS A 166 -2.36 23.82 4.67
CA LYS A 166 -1.53 24.88 4.08
C LYS A 166 -1.46 26.13 4.98
N LEU A 167 -2.56 26.50 5.61
CA LEU A 167 -2.61 27.60 6.58
C LEU A 167 -1.81 27.25 7.83
N GLU A 168 -1.99 26.04 8.37
CA GLU A 168 -1.23 25.50 9.52
C GLU A 168 0.29 25.47 9.23
N ASN A 169 0.69 25.09 8.02
CA ASN A 169 2.09 25.13 7.60
C ASN A 169 2.62 26.57 7.49
N SER A 170 1.79 27.51 7.02
CA SER A 170 2.15 28.92 6.89
C SER A 170 2.39 29.57 8.26
N ILE A 171 1.50 29.33 9.23
CA ILE A 171 1.69 29.82 10.60
C ILE A 171 2.89 29.17 11.28
N ARG A 172 3.16 27.88 11.03
CA ARG A 172 4.34 27.18 11.54
C ARG A 172 5.63 27.82 11.03
N ASN A 173 5.70 28.12 9.73
CA ASN A 173 6.85 28.77 9.13
C ASN A 173 7.08 30.17 9.70
N LEU A 174 6.00 30.95 9.91
CA LEU A 174 6.08 32.27 10.54
C LEU A 174 6.54 32.19 12.01
N LYS A 175 6.06 31.20 12.77
CA LYS A 175 6.50 30.94 14.15
C LYS A 175 8.00 30.59 14.17
N TYR A 176 8.44 29.71 13.27
CA TYR A 176 9.85 29.37 13.10
C TYR A 176 10.71 30.60 12.76
N GLU A 177 10.24 31.46 11.84
CA GLU A 177 10.94 32.70 11.48
C GLU A 177 11.01 33.67 12.67
N TYR A 178 9.92 33.82 13.42
CA TYR A 178 9.85 34.68 14.60
C TYR A 178 10.83 34.26 15.70
N ASP A 179 11.03 32.96 15.88
CA ASP A 179 11.96 32.40 16.86
C ASP A 179 13.43 32.56 16.43
N ASN A 180 13.72 32.53 15.13
CA ASN A 180 15.10 32.54 14.61
C ASN A 180 15.61 33.92 14.15
N VAL A 181 14.74 34.76 13.58
CA VAL A 181 15.09 36.04 12.95
C VAL A 181 14.51 37.18 13.79
N LYS A 182 15.12 37.43 14.97
CA LYS A 182 14.81 38.54 15.92
C LYS A 182 13.36 39.02 15.87
N SER A 183 12.53 38.45 16.75
CA SER A 183 11.14 38.80 17.05
C SER A 183 10.76 40.24 16.67
N SER A 184 10.06 40.39 15.54
CA SER A 184 9.60 41.67 15.03
C SER A 184 8.08 41.82 15.22
N ILE A 185 7.63 43.05 15.45
CA ILE A 185 6.20 43.38 15.57
C ILE A 185 5.45 43.01 14.28
N SER A 186 6.09 43.14 13.11
CA SER A 186 5.49 42.78 11.83
C SER A 186 5.23 41.28 11.71
N LEU A 187 6.16 40.41 12.16
CA LEU A 187 5.96 38.96 12.17
C LEU A 187 4.85 38.56 13.15
N LYS A 188 4.81 39.16 14.34
CA LYS A 188 3.73 38.92 15.30
C LYS A 188 2.35 39.23 14.72
N ASN A 189 2.22 40.38 14.03
CA ASN A 189 0.96 40.75 13.37
C ASN A 189 0.59 39.76 12.25
N LYS A 190 1.57 39.26 11.47
CA LYS A 190 1.32 38.23 10.44
C LYS A 190 0.84 36.91 11.06
N ILE A 191 1.44 36.47 12.16
CA ILE A 191 1.02 35.27 12.88
C ILE A 191 -0.44 35.40 13.36
N GLU A 192 -0.79 36.56 13.92
CA GLU A 192 -2.16 36.84 14.36
C GLU A 192 -3.16 36.86 13.20
N LEU A 193 -2.80 37.48 12.07
CA LEU A 193 -3.63 37.49 10.87
C LEU A 193 -3.91 36.07 10.35
N ILE A 194 -2.88 35.23 10.21
CA ILE A 194 -3.06 33.84 9.76
C ILE A 194 -3.85 33.03 10.81
N SER A 195 -3.62 33.26 12.10
CA SER A 195 -4.39 32.58 13.16
C SER A 195 -5.87 32.90 13.05
N ASN A 196 -6.23 34.17 12.83
CA ASN A 196 -7.61 34.59 12.61
C ASN A 196 -8.19 34.00 11.32
N GLU A 197 -7.39 33.92 10.26
CA GLU A 197 -7.78 33.25 9.00
C GLU A 197 -8.09 31.76 9.22
N ILE A 198 -7.25 31.04 9.97
CA ILE A 198 -7.48 29.63 10.33
C ILE A 198 -8.78 29.48 11.11
N GLU A 199 -9.02 30.32 12.11
CA GLU A 199 -10.25 30.27 12.91
C GLU A 199 -11.50 30.50 12.07
N ASN A 200 -11.49 31.51 11.21
CA ASN A 200 -12.59 31.79 10.30
C ASN A 200 -12.80 30.62 9.33
N TYR A 201 -11.72 30.10 8.76
CA TYR A 201 -11.78 28.97 7.84
C TYR A 201 -12.36 27.70 8.50
N CYS A 202 -11.97 27.44 9.75
CA CYS A 202 -12.50 26.33 10.54
C CYS A 202 -13.99 26.49 10.84
N LYS A 203 -14.44 27.71 11.22
CA LYS A 203 -15.86 28.02 11.46
C LYS A 203 -16.70 27.85 10.20
N GLU A 204 -16.24 28.36 9.06
CA GLU A 204 -16.95 28.28 7.78
C GLU A 204 -17.09 26.85 7.26
N ASN A 205 -16.09 25.99 7.52
CA ASN A 205 -16.03 24.64 6.97
C ASN A 205 -16.35 23.53 7.99
N ASN A 206 -16.71 23.90 9.23
CA ASN A 206 -16.93 23.00 10.35
C ASN A 206 -15.75 22.02 10.54
N LEU A 207 -14.53 22.58 10.58
CA LEU A 207 -13.29 21.85 10.82
C LEU A 207 -12.75 22.16 12.22
N ILE A 208 -11.97 21.23 12.77
CA ILE A 208 -11.30 21.40 14.06
C ILE A 208 -9.86 21.82 13.79
N ARG A 209 -9.45 22.94 14.39
CA ARG A 209 -8.07 23.43 14.35
C ARG A 209 -7.18 22.54 15.21
N ASN A 210 -6.04 22.10 14.68
CA ASN A 210 -5.04 21.36 15.44
C ASN A 210 -3.85 22.27 15.78
N ILE A 211 -3.77 22.71 17.04
CA ILE A 211 -2.72 23.63 17.53
C ILE A 211 -1.34 22.96 17.52
N GLU A 212 -1.27 21.64 17.73
CA GLU A 212 -0.01 20.90 17.79
C GLU A 212 0.74 20.99 16.45
N ARG A 213 0.01 20.93 15.33
CA ARG A 213 0.58 21.01 13.97
C ARG A 213 1.17 22.37 13.61
N GLU A 214 0.86 23.40 14.39
CA GLU A 214 1.44 24.72 14.24
C GLU A 214 2.78 24.89 14.95
N ASN A 215 3.19 23.90 15.77
CA ASN A 215 4.46 23.93 16.46
C ASN A 215 5.63 23.82 15.45
N PRO A 216 6.59 24.76 15.42
CA PRO A 216 7.77 24.69 14.56
C PRO A 216 8.57 23.39 14.68
N ASN A 217 8.60 22.80 15.88
CA ASN A 217 9.43 21.65 16.22
C ASN A 217 8.71 20.30 16.13
N ILE A 218 7.51 20.26 15.52
CA ILE A 218 6.77 19.00 15.33
C ILE A 218 7.52 18.07 14.36
N ALA A 219 7.58 16.77 14.69
CA ALA A 219 8.12 15.76 13.79
C ALA A 219 7.31 15.66 12.50
N ASP A 220 7.97 15.35 11.37
CA ASP A 220 7.31 15.32 10.06
C ASP A 220 6.14 14.34 9.99
N ILE A 221 6.22 13.21 10.68
CA ILE A 221 5.16 12.21 10.69
C ILE A 221 3.91 12.67 11.44
N ASP A 222 4.10 13.47 12.49
CA ASP A 222 3.02 13.98 13.33
C ASP A 222 2.30 15.18 12.69
N LYS A 223 2.89 15.77 11.63
CA LYS A 223 2.22 16.81 10.83
C LYS A 223 0.97 16.29 10.13
N PHE A 224 0.91 14.98 9.85
CA PHE A 224 -0.16 14.37 9.05
C PHE A 224 -1.12 13.49 9.86
N ARG A 225 -0.84 13.27 11.15
CA ARG A 225 -1.73 12.60 12.10
C ARG A 225 -2.67 13.63 12.71
#